data_AF-A0A2E0J138-F1
#
_entry.id   AF-A0A2E0J138-F1
#
_cell.length_a   1.000
_cell.length_b   1.000
_cell.length_c   1.000
_cell.angle_alpha   90.00
_cell.angle_beta   90.00
_cell.angle_gamma   90.00
#
_symmetry.space_group_name_H-M   'P 1'
#
loop_
_entity.id
_entity.type
_entity.pdbx_description
1 polymer ?
#
loop_
_entity_poly.entity_id
_entity_poly.type
_entity_poly.pdbx_seq_one_letter_code
_entity_poly.pdbx_strand_id
1 'polypeptide(L)'
;MKKTASGVSQYGATLIEFALVLPLFLLLVIGILTYGIAFATQQIVQHAAQRSAEVVTRVDPLADDYNDVARRLVNEELAYWLDFLPVSKPEVEEVSGFCSGNVPADSARLCIGKESGRRVIRVDLAPAFEFPLTGYISELEAIRGTGRNVVATDDGSASS
;
A
#
# COMPACT_ATOMS: atom_id res chain seq x y z
N MET A 1 -36.47 -52.55 42.02
CA MET A 1 -36.63 -51.15 41.55
C MET A 1 -35.35 -50.74 40.82
N LYS A 2 -35.39 -50.57 39.50
CA LYS A 2 -34.22 -50.15 38.69
C LYS A 2 -34.23 -48.62 38.58
N LYS A 3 -33.20 -47.95 39.10
CA LYS A 3 -32.97 -46.52 38.88
C LYS A 3 -32.39 -46.33 37.48
N THR A 4 -33.18 -45.77 36.57
CA THR A 4 -32.68 -45.23 35.29
C THR A 4 -32.06 -43.86 35.57
N ALA A 5 -30.73 -43.78 35.66
CA ALA A 5 -30.04 -42.50 35.73
C ALA A 5 -30.07 -41.86 34.33
N SER A 6 -30.95 -40.88 34.18
CA SER A 6 -31.22 -40.16 32.93
C SER A 6 -30.18 -39.06 32.67
N GLY A 7 -29.54 -39.11 31.49
CA GLY A 7 -29.33 -37.98 30.56
C GLY A 7 -28.64 -36.66 30.97
N VAL A 8 -28.30 -36.41 32.24
CA VAL A 8 -27.86 -35.06 32.68
C VAL A 8 -26.36 -34.80 32.46
N SER A 9 -25.55 -35.82 32.20
CA SER A 9 -24.07 -35.69 32.12
C SER A 9 -23.53 -35.28 30.74
N GLN A 10 -24.30 -35.40 29.66
CA GLN A 10 -23.77 -35.12 28.32
C GLN A 10 -23.67 -33.62 28.01
N TYR A 11 -24.62 -32.81 28.50
CA TYR A 11 -24.67 -31.37 28.21
C TYR A 11 -23.50 -30.56 28.80
N GLY A 12 -22.96 -30.99 29.94
CA GLY A 12 -21.81 -30.33 30.58
C GLY A 12 -20.48 -30.58 29.86
N ALA A 13 -20.29 -31.78 29.31
CA ALA A 13 -19.10 -32.14 28.56
C ALA A 13 -18.98 -31.33 27.26
N THR A 14 -20.09 -31.16 26.54
CA THR A 14 -20.14 -30.38 25.30
C THR A 14 -19.80 -28.89 25.52
N LEU A 15 -20.17 -28.34 26.67
CA LEU A 15 -19.87 -26.97 27.07
C LEU A 15 -18.36 -26.73 27.26
N ILE A 16 -17.67 -27.72 27.83
CA ILE A 16 -16.21 -27.68 28.04
C ILE A 16 -15.45 -27.85 26.72
N GLU A 17 -15.91 -28.75 25.85
CA GLU A 17 -15.33 -28.94 24.51
C GLU A 17 -15.41 -27.65 23.69
N PHE A 18 -16.56 -26.98 23.71
CA PHE A 18 -16.72 -25.69 23.03
C PHE A 18 -15.85 -24.59 23.63
N ALA A 19 -15.73 -24.52 24.96
CA ALA A 19 -14.92 -23.52 25.64
C ALA A 19 -13.42 -23.62 25.31
N LEU A 20 -12.92 -24.80 24.93
CA LEU A 20 -11.54 -25.00 24.50
C LEU A 20 -11.32 -24.68 23.02
N VAL A 21 -12.30 -24.99 22.15
CA VAL A 21 -12.19 -24.73 20.71
C VAL A 21 -12.41 -23.24 20.40
N LEU A 22 -13.29 -22.56 21.12
CA LEU A 22 -13.62 -21.15 20.92
C LEU A 22 -12.40 -20.21 20.95
N PRO A 23 -11.50 -20.23 21.96
CA PRO A 23 -10.34 -19.33 21.98
C PRO A 23 -9.37 -19.61 20.83
N LEU A 24 -9.17 -20.87 20.45
CA LEU A 24 -8.33 -21.23 19.31
C LEU A 24 -8.94 -20.73 18.00
N PHE A 25 -10.26 -20.90 17.84
CA PHE A 25 -11.00 -20.38 16.70
C PHE A 25 -10.93 -18.85 16.63
N LEU A 26 -11.12 -18.14 17.74
CA LEU A 26 -11.01 -16.68 17.81
C LEU A 26 -9.59 -16.20 17.47
N LEU A 27 -8.55 -16.86 17.98
CA LEU A 27 -7.16 -16.55 17.65
C LEU A 27 -6.94 -16.66 16.14
N LEU A 28 -7.42 -17.75 15.53
CA LEU A 28 -7.32 -17.97 14.10
C LEU A 28 -8.08 -16.91 13.31
N VAL A 29 -9.30 -16.55 13.71
CA VAL A 29 -10.10 -15.50 13.07
C VAL A 29 -9.40 -14.15 13.16
N ILE A 30 -8.91 -13.76 14.34
CA ILE A 30 -8.19 -12.50 14.54
C ILE A 30 -6.92 -12.47 13.68
N GLY A 31 -6.19 -13.58 13.61
CA GLY A 31 -5.01 -13.71 12.76
C GLY A 31 -5.32 -13.51 11.28
N ILE A 32 -6.38 -14.15 10.78
CA ILE A 32 -6.84 -14.00 9.38
C ILE A 32 -7.25 -12.55 9.10
N LEU A 33 -8.04 -11.92 9.99
CA LEU A 33 -8.50 -10.55 9.81
C LEU A 33 -7.33 -9.56 9.78
N THR A 34 -6.41 -9.70 10.73
CA THR A 34 -5.23 -8.81 10.84
C THR A 34 -4.34 -8.94 9.61
N TYR A 35 -4.06 -10.18 9.18
CA TYR A 35 -3.29 -10.41 7.96
C TYR A 35 -4.02 -9.90 6.71
N GLY A 36 -5.34 -10.12 6.62
CA GLY A 36 -6.16 -9.65 5.51
C GLY A 36 -6.11 -8.13 5.33
N ILE A 37 -6.20 -7.38 6.43
CA ILE A 37 -6.09 -5.90 6.40
C ILE A 37 -4.68 -5.47 5.95
N ALA A 38 -3.63 -6.09 6.50
CA ALA A 38 -2.26 -5.77 6.11
C ALA A 38 -2.01 -6.04 4.63
N PHE A 39 -2.47 -7.20 4.14
CA PHE A 39 -2.36 -7.58 2.74
C PHE A 39 -3.16 -6.65 1.81
N ALA A 40 -4.41 -6.32 2.16
CA ALA A 40 -5.22 -5.39 1.40
C ALA A 40 -4.55 -4.01 1.32
N THR A 41 -4.02 -3.50 2.44
CA THR A 41 -3.31 -2.23 2.47
C THR A 41 -2.10 -2.24 1.55
N GLN A 42 -1.30 -3.32 1.58
CA GLN A 42 -0.17 -3.49 0.68
C GLN A 42 -0.59 -3.49 -0.79
N GLN A 43 -1.69 -4.15 -1.14
CA GLN A 43 -2.22 -4.16 -2.50
C GLN A 43 -2.65 -2.77 -2.95
N ILE A 44 -3.39 -2.05 -2.10
CA ILE A 44 -3.84 -0.69 -2.38
C ILE A 44 -2.65 0.24 -2.61
N VAL A 45 -1.66 0.21 -1.72
CA VAL A 45 -0.45 1.03 -1.83
C VAL A 45 0.30 0.73 -3.13
N GLN A 46 0.44 -0.55 -3.47
CA GLN A 46 1.05 -0.95 -4.75
C GLN A 46 0.23 -0.47 -5.96
N HIS A 47 -1.10 -0.55 -5.88
CA HIS A 47 -1.99 -0.05 -6.94
C HIS A 47 -1.91 1.48 -7.09
N ALA A 48 -1.90 2.22 -5.98
CA ALA A 48 -1.78 3.67 -5.95
C ALA A 48 -0.46 4.12 -6.61
N ALA A 49 0.65 3.45 -6.28
CA ALA A 49 1.95 3.71 -6.89
C ALA A 49 1.90 3.49 -8.40
N GLN A 50 1.32 2.37 -8.86
CA GLN A 50 1.24 2.04 -10.28
C GLN A 50 0.34 2.99 -11.06
N ARG A 51 -0.82 3.35 -10.51
CA ARG A 51 -1.74 4.34 -11.12
C ARG A 51 -1.08 5.71 -11.22
N SER A 52 -0.37 6.12 -10.17
CA SER A 52 0.39 7.37 -10.17
C SER A 52 1.46 7.38 -11.28
N ALA A 53 2.17 6.28 -11.49
CA ALA A 53 3.11 6.18 -12.61
C ALA A 53 2.41 6.22 -13.99
N GLU A 54 1.16 5.74 -14.08
CA GLU A 54 0.37 5.74 -15.31
C GLU A 54 -0.12 7.15 -15.66
N VAL A 55 -0.64 7.92 -14.70
CA VAL A 55 -1.18 9.26 -14.96
C VAL A 55 -0.13 10.22 -15.50
N VAL A 56 1.13 10.10 -15.07
CA VAL A 56 2.25 10.92 -15.56
C VAL A 56 2.51 10.70 -17.05
N THR A 57 2.22 9.50 -17.59
CA THR A 57 2.40 9.22 -19.04
C THR A 57 1.42 10.01 -19.92
N ARG A 58 0.35 10.57 -19.34
CA ARG A 58 -0.66 11.36 -20.05
C ARG A 58 -0.31 12.85 -20.12
N VAL A 59 0.72 13.29 -19.38
CA VAL A 59 1.22 14.66 -19.39
C VAL A 59 2.15 14.84 -20.59
N ASP A 60 2.04 15.98 -21.28
CA ASP A 60 2.93 16.30 -22.40
C ASP A 60 4.39 16.41 -21.91
N PRO A 61 5.29 15.52 -22.34
CA PRO A 61 6.68 15.52 -21.91
C PRO A 61 7.51 16.73 -22.36
N LEU A 62 6.98 17.54 -23.29
CA LEU A 62 7.66 18.70 -23.86
C LEU A 62 7.23 20.03 -23.23
N ALA A 63 6.22 20.01 -22.35
CA ALA A 63 5.76 21.20 -21.66
C ALA A 63 6.80 21.69 -20.64
N ASP A 64 7.01 23.01 -20.56
CA ASP A 64 7.96 23.64 -19.63
C ASP A 64 7.62 23.36 -18.14
N ASP A 65 6.34 23.17 -17.83
CA ASP A 65 5.81 22.88 -16.50
C ASP A 65 5.56 21.38 -16.23
N TYR A 66 6.11 20.49 -17.08
CA TYR A 66 5.87 19.05 -17.01
C TYR A 66 6.07 18.46 -15.61
N ASN A 67 7.16 18.81 -14.91
CA ASN A 67 7.45 18.27 -13.59
C ASN A 67 6.41 18.74 -12.54
N ASP A 68 5.97 19.99 -12.62
CA ASP A 68 5.01 20.55 -11.67
C ASP A 68 3.60 19.98 -11.89
N VAL A 69 3.22 19.80 -13.15
CA VAL A 69 1.97 19.11 -13.51
C VAL A 69 2.02 17.65 -13.09
N ALA A 70 3.11 16.95 -13.35
CA ALA A 70 3.28 15.54 -12.97
C ALA A 70 3.20 15.35 -11.45
N ARG A 71 3.86 16.20 -10.65
CA ARG A 71 3.79 16.15 -9.18
C ARG A 71 2.37 16.30 -8.68
N ARG A 72 1.66 17.33 -9.15
CA ARG A 72 0.29 17.62 -8.73
C ARG A 72 -0.66 16.47 -9.04
N LEU A 73 -0.59 15.92 -10.26
CA LEU A 73 -1.41 14.78 -10.66
C LEU A 73 -1.10 13.53 -9.82
N VAL A 74 0.17 13.27 -9.53
CA VAL A 74 0.56 12.17 -8.64
C VAL A 74 0.04 12.40 -7.23
N ASN A 75 0.18 13.59 -6.67
CA ASN A 75 -0.32 13.91 -5.33
C ASN A 75 -1.85 13.77 -5.22
N GLU A 76 -2.58 14.18 -6.26
CA GLU A 76 -4.04 14.02 -6.32
C GLU A 76 -4.46 12.53 -6.40
N GLU A 77 -3.80 11.75 -7.26
CA GLU A 77 -4.05 10.32 -7.41
C GLU A 77 -3.71 9.56 -6.13
N LEU A 78 -2.56 9.86 -5.51
CA LEU A 78 -2.16 9.28 -4.23
C LEU A 78 -3.16 9.62 -3.13
N ALA A 79 -3.58 10.88 -3.01
CA ALA A 79 -4.56 11.29 -2.01
C ALA A 79 -5.87 10.52 -2.18
N TYR A 80 -6.35 10.33 -3.41
CA TYR A 80 -7.56 9.57 -3.70
C TYR A 80 -7.47 8.10 -3.27
N TRP A 81 -6.38 7.42 -3.62
CA TRP A 81 -6.19 6.01 -3.25
C TRP A 81 -5.81 5.78 -1.79
N LEU A 82 -5.25 6.77 -1.11
CA LEU A 82 -4.86 6.64 0.29
C LEU A 82 -5.96 7.11 1.26
N ASP A 83 -7.01 7.78 0.77
CA ASP A 83 -8.05 8.35 1.63
C ASP A 83 -8.82 7.32 2.48
N PHE A 84 -8.96 6.11 1.95
CA PHE A 84 -9.67 5.02 2.64
C PHE A 84 -8.78 4.19 3.57
N LEU A 85 -7.49 4.51 3.66
CA LEU A 85 -6.54 3.84 4.53
C LEU A 85 -6.27 4.69 5.78
N PRO A 86 -6.09 4.07 6.96
CA PRO A 86 -5.61 4.75 8.17
C PRO A 86 -4.08 4.93 8.10
N VAL A 87 -3.61 5.57 7.04
CA VAL A 87 -2.19 5.82 6.78
C VAL A 87 -1.97 7.30 6.48
N SER A 88 -0.74 7.75 6.66
CA SER A 88 -0.33 9.08 6.28
C SER A 88 -0.47 9.29 4.77
N LYS A 89 -0.66 10.56 4.39
CA LYS A 89 -0.82 10.99 2.99
C LYS A 89 0.45 11.74 2.57
N PRO A 90 1.54 11.03 2.23
CA PRO A 90 2.79 11.68 1.88
C PRO A 90 2.65 12.45 0.57
N GLU A 91 3.23 13.65 0.54
CA GLU A 91 3.34 14.45 -0.67
C GLU A 91 4.69 14.20 -1.35
N VAL A 92 4.72 14.24 -2.68
CA VAL A 92 5.97 14.16 -3.44
C VAL A 92 6.81 15.41 -3.20
N GLU A 93 7.91 15.28 -2.44
CA GLU A 93 8.79 16.38 -2.05
C GLU A 93 9.73 16.83 -3.19
N GLU A 94 10.16 15.91 -4.06
CA GLU A 94 11.06 16.19 -5.18
C GLU A 94 10.85 15.24 -6.37
N VAL A 95 11.02 15.75 -7.60
CA VAL A 95 11.09 14.94 -8.82
C VAL A 95 12.54 14.72 -9.19
N SER A 96 13.02 13.50 -9.03
CA SER A 96 14.42 13.17 -9.34
C SER A 96 14.57 12.60 -10.76
N GLY A 97 15.73 12.83 -11.37
CA GLY A 97 16.06 12.30 -12.69
C GLY A 97 16.28 10.78 -12.71
N PHE A 98 16.62 10.16 -11.58
CA PHE A 98 16.76 8.71 -11.46
C PHE A 98 16.32 8.24 -10.08
N CYS A 99 15.70 7.05 -10.02
CA CYS A 99 15.27 6.43 -8.77
C CYS A 99 16.39 5.55 -8.22
N SER A 100 17.01 5.99 -7.12
CA SER A 100 18.01 5.22 -6.39
C SER A 100 17.65 5.12 -4.91
N GLY A 101 17.86 3.93 -4.35
CA GLY A 101 17.58 3.62 -2.95
C GLY A 101 16.09 3.50 -2.63
N ASN A 102 15.81 3.17 -1.38
CA ASN A 102 14.46 3.12 -0.84
C ASN A 102 13.99 4.53 -0.44
N VAL A 103 12.69 4.78 -0.55
CA VAL A 103 12.07 5.97 0.04
C VAL A 103 12.03 5.85 1.57
N PRO A 104 12.27 6.92 2.34
CA PRO A 104 12.08 6.88 3.79
C PRO A 104 10.61 6.59 4.14
N ALA A 105 10.37 6.20 5.39
CA ALA A 105 9.00 6.09 5.88
C ALA A 105 8.31 7.47 5.84
N ASP A 106 7.00 7.45 5.65
CA ASP A 106 6.17 8.65 5.50
C ASP A 106 6.58 9.56 4.33
N SER A 107 6.94 8.95 3.19
CA SER A 107 7.33 9.73 2.02
C SER A 107 6.88 9.12 0.70
N ALA A 108 6.75 9.98 -0.29
CA ALA A 108 6.50 9.63 -1.68
C ALA A 108 7.58 10.28 -2.56
N ARG A 109 8.04 9.54 -3.57
CA ARG A 109 9.04 10.00 -4.53
C ARG A 109 8.55 9.73 -5.95
N LEU A 110 8.65 10.74 -6.80
CA LEU A 110 8.44 10.64 -8.24
C LEU A 110 9.80 10.75 -8.93
N CYS A 111 10.16 9.75 -9.73
CA CYS A 111 11.36 9.79 -10.55
C CYS A 111 10.97 9.75 -12.02
N ILE A 112 11.56 10.66 -12.79
CA ILE A 112 11.35 10.74 -14.23
C ILE A 112 12.73 10.80 -14.87
N GLY A 113 13.12 9.70 -15.50
CA GLY A 113 14.47 9.51 -16.00
C GLY A 113 14.54 8.82 -17.34
N LYS A 114 15.78 8.59 -17.81
CA LYS A 114 16.06 7.64 -18.89
C LYS A 114 16.85 6.45 -18.34
N GLU A 115 16.38 5.24 -18.63
CA GLU A 115 17.05 3.97 -18.32
C GLU A 115 17.27 3.24 -19.66
N SER A 116 18.53 3.01 -20.04
CA SER A 116 18.87 2.32 -21.30
C SER A 116 18.24 2.94 -22.56
N GLY A 117 18.22 4.27 -22.63
CA GLY A 117 17.64 5.04 -23.74
C GLY A 117 16.11 5.25 -23.66
N ARG A 118 15.39 4.51 -22.82
CA ARG A 118 13.94 4.62 -22.67
C ARG A 118 13.57 5.54 -21.51
N ARG A 119 12.49 6.32 -21.64
CA ARG A 119 11.98 7.12 -20.51
C ARG A 119 11.29 6.22 -19.50
N VAL A 120 11.69 6.31 -18.24
CA VAL A 120 11.12 5.54 -17.13
C VAL A 120 10.55 6.52 -16.12
N ILE A 121 9.28 6.30 -15.79
CA ILE A 121 8.57 6.95 -14.70
C ILE A 121 8.47 5.93 -13.57
N ARG A 122 8.93 6.28 -12.39
CA ARG A 122 8.77 5.47 -11.18
C ARG A 122 8.15 6.31 -10.07
N VAL A 123 7.18 5.75 -9.38
CA VAL A 123 6.61 6.32 -8.17
C VAL A 123 6.84 5.33 -7.04
N ASP A 124 7.57 5.76 -6.02
CA ASP A 124 7.84 4.98 -4.82
C ASP A 124 7.12 5.65 -3.64
N LEU A 125 6.37 4.89 -2.85
CA LEU A 125 5.63 5.40 -1.70
C LEU A 125 5.78 4.47 -0.50
N ALA A 126 5.92 5.06 0.68
CA ALA A 126 5.99 4.36 1.95
C ALA A 126 5.21 5.15 3.01
N PRO A 127 3.91 4.91 3.17
CA PRO A 127 3.09 5.68 4.09
C PRO A 127 3.23 5.11 5.52
N ALA A 128 3.10 5.96 6.53
CA ALA A 128 3.11 5.54 7.93
C ALA A 128 1.69 5.19 8.39
N PHE A 129 1.53 4.14 9.21
CA PHE A 129 0.21 3.78 9.75
C PHE A 129 -0.16 4.70 10.92
N GLU A 130 -1.38 5.24 10.91
CA GLU A 130 -1.94 6.00 12.03
C GLU A 130 -2.64 5.06 13.01
N PHE A 131 -2.08 4.92 14.22
CA PHE A 131 -2.76 4.24 15.31
C PHE A 131 -3.37 5.25 16.29
N PRO A 132 -4.67 5.12 16.62
CA PRO A 132 -5.39 6.09 17.46
C PRO A 132 -4.84 6.23 18.88
N LEU A 133 -4.07 5.26 19.38
CA LEU A 133 -3.53 5.24 20.74
C LEU A 133 -2.02 5.43 20.84
N THR A 134 -1.27 5.23 19.74
CA THR A 134 0.21 5.24 19.75
C THR A 134 0.82 6.20 18.74
N GLY A 135 0.01 6.89 17.93
CA GLY A 135 0.50 7.75 16.86
C GLY A 135 1.04 6.96 15.66
N TYR A 136 1.93 7.58 14.88
CA TYR A 136 2.54 6.95 13.70
C TYR A 136 3.60 5.92 14.11
N ILE A 137 3.52 4.71 13.56
CA ILE A 137 4.66 3.78 13.57
C ILE A 137 5.30 3.76 12.18
N SER A 138 6.45 4.41 12.08
CA SER A 138 7.28 4.48 10.88
C SER A 138 8.11 3.20 10.64
N GLU A 139 8.21 2.34 11.65
CA GLU A 139 9.08 1.16 11.67
C GLU A 139 8.48 -0.09 11.00
N LEU A 140 7.21 -0.04 10.57
CA LEU A 140 6.67 -1.09 9.71
C LEU A 140 7.32 -0.95 8.32
N GLU A 141 8.55 -1.46 8.18
CA GLU A 141 9.30 -1.56 6.92
C GLU A 141 8.53 -2.26 5.78
N ALA A 142 7.39 -2.88 6.08
CA ALA A 142 6.70 -3.80 5.21
C ALA A 142 5.79 -3.15 4.16
N ILE A 143 5.24 -1.94 4.39
CA ILE A 143 4.25 -1.37 3.46
C ILE A 143 4.90 -0.36 2.52
N ARG A 144 5.18 -0.83 1.31
CA ARG A 144 5.82 -0.04 0.26
C ARG A 144 5.17 -0.34 -1.07
N GLY A 145 4.96 0.71 -1.86
CA GLY A 145 4.42 0.62 -3.20
C GLY A 145 5.42 1.18 -4.20
N THR A 146 5.69 0.42 -5.26
CA THR A 146 6.51 0.89 -6.39
C THR A 146 5.72 0.70 -7.68
N GLY A 147 5.38 1.82 -8.30
CA GLY A 147 4.80 1.87 -9.64
C GLY A 147 5.85 2.20 -10.67
N ARG A 148 5.86 1.51 -11.81
CA ARG A 148 6.79 1.80 -12.91
C ARG A 148 6.06 1.78 -14.26
N ASN A 149 6.27 2.83 -15.03
CA ASN A 149 5.89 2.89 -16.44
C ASN A 149 7.08 3.27 -17.31
N VAL A 150 7.12 2.72 -18.52
CA VAL A 150 8.20 2.98 -19.48
C VAL A 150 7.59 3.51 -20.76
N VAL A 151 7.91 4.76 -21.09
CA VAL A 151 7.42 5.44 -22.28
C VAL A 151 8.47 5.29 -23.38
N ALA A 152 8.02 4.94 -24.60
CA ALA A 152 8.88 4.95 -25.76
C ALA A 152 9.37 6.39 -26.01
N THR A 153 10.68 6.58 -26.09
CA THR A 153 11.23 7.84 -26.58
C THR A 153 11.04 7.86 -28.09
N ASP A 154 10.18 8.74 -28.59
CA ASP A 154 10.35 9.20 -29.97
C ASP A 154 11.65 9.98 -29.98
N ASP A 155 12.70 9.38 -30.53
CA ASP A 155 13.97 10.04 -30.81
C ASP A 155 13.77 10.99 -32.01
N GLY A 156 12.94 12.02 -31.80
CA GLY A 156 12.95 13.24 -32.60
C GLY A 156 14.13 14.08 -32.17
N SER A 157 15.22 13.98 -32.93
CA SER A 157 16.38 14.87 -32.93
C SER A 157 16.16 16.25 -32.28
N ALA A 158 16.80 16.50 -31.14
CA ALA A 158 17.22 17.84 -30.76
C ALA A 158 18.74 17.91 -30.93
N SER A 159 19.17 17.98 -32.19
CA SER A 159 20.44 18.61 -32.53
C SER A 159 20.26 20.12 -32.44
N SER A 160 20.91 20.76 -31.47
CA SER A 160 21.31 22.16 -31.51
C SER A 160 22.50 22.35 -30.58
#